data_AF-A0A7T0DSX2-F1
#
_entry.id   AF-A0A7T0DSX2-F1
#
_cell.length_a   1.000
_cell.length_b   1.000
_cell.length_c   1.000
_cell.angle_alpha   90.00
_cell.angle_beta   90.00
_cell.angle_gamma   90.00
#
_symmetry.space_group_name_H-M   'P 1'
#
loop_
_entity.id
_entity.type
_entity.pdbx_description
1 polymer ?
#
loop_
_entity_poly.entity_id
_entity_poly.type
_entity_poly.pdbx_seq_one_letter_code
_entity_poly.pdbx_strand_id
1 'polypeptide(L)'
;MRAILTPEVAPMSGVVLFRPGNELLWLFRRGRVVIETPSEAIQHLPSGLIPEAHQPLTDDVSVQELFLNERVIQRAGGLSGLDAWLERKFECQWPHNEWHSKDFTVMRHAPGSIRLCWGCDNQLREQTTERLAGIAMQNLVKWLLERVNIMLGFGADHTLTLPEFCWWMVRNDLADLIPESVANQALRIKPESHSSVMRESDIVPSLPANEILQEKVKKIVSVKVDPESPESFMLRPKRRRWENEKYTRWVKSQQCSCCNNPADDPHHLIGHGQGGMGTKAHDLFVIPLCRAHHDELHADPVAFEAKHGDQLTLLFRFLDRALEIGVLA
;
A
#
# COMPACT_ATOMS: atom_id res chain seq x y z
N MET A 1 7.28 -27.02 -5.45
CA MET A 1 7.94 -28.20 -4.81
C MET A 1 9.42 -28.23 -5.16
N ARG A 2 10.29 -28.07 -4.16
CA ARG A 2 11.75 -27.95 -4.33
C ARG A 2 12.45 -29.08 -3.54
N ALA A 3 13.64 -29.47 -3.96
CA ALA A 3 14.45 -30.45 -3.26
C ALA A 3 15.89 -29.93 -3.14
N ILE A 4 16.53 -30.20 -2.01
CA ILE A 4 17.96 -29.97 -1.81
C ILE A 4 18.65 -31.32 -1.94
N LEU A 5 19.67 -31.41 -2.78
CA LEU A 5 20.37 -32.66 -3.07
C LEU A 5 21.87 -32.41 -3.05
N THR A 6 22.60 -33.26 -2.35
CA THR A 6 24.05 -33.23 -2.34
C THR A 6 24.58 -33.90 -3.61
N PRO A 7 25.27 -33.16 -4.50
CA PRO A 7 25.85 -33.75 -5.71
C PRO A 7 27.11 -34.56 -5.41
N GLU A 8 27.26 -35.69 -6.08
CA GLU A 8 28.56 -36.34 -6.27
C GLU A 8 29.18 -35.80 -7.57
N VAL A 9 30.25 -35.01 -7.44
CA VAL A 9 30.93 -34.38 -8.57
C VAL A 9 32.12 -35.24 -8.99
N ALA A 10 32.17 -35.61 -10.26
CA ALA A 10 33.31 -36.27 -10.89
C ALA A 10 34.07 -35.24 -11.76
N PRO A 11 35.09 -34.54 -11.22
CA PRO A 11 35.62 -33.31 -11.83
C PRO A 11 36.30 -33.57 -13.18
N MET A 12 36.95 -34.72 -13.34
CA MET A 12 37.69 -35.08 -14.55
C MET A 12 36.79 -35.46 -15.73
N SER A 13 35.58 -35.93 -15.47
CA SER A 13 34.61 -36.29 -16.51
C SER A 13 33.57 -35.20 -16.78
N GLY A 14 33.52 -34.15 -15.96
CA GLY A 14 32.49 -33.11 -16.04
C GLY A 14 31.09 -33.62 -15.72
N VAL A 15 30.99 -34.75 -15.00
CA VAL A 15 29.71 -35.39 -14.66
C VAL A 15 29.32 -35.07 -13.21
N VAL A 16 28.04 -34.78 -13.00
CA VAL A 16 27.44 -34.61 -11.68
C VAL A 16 26.34 -35.64 -11.49
N LEU A 17 26.40 -36.39 -10.39
CA LEU A 17 25.43 -37.44 -10.03
C LEU A 17 24.62 -36.99 -8.82
N PHE A 18 23.30 -37.08 -8.92
CA PHE A 18 22.39 -36.85 -7.80
C PHE A 18 21.75 -38.17 -7.35
N ARG A 19 21.61 -38.37 -6.03
CA ARG A 19 20.87 -39.51 -5.45
C ARG A 19 19.59 -39.05 -4.73
N PRO A 20 18.53 -38.74 -5.47
CA PRO A 20 17.28 -38.19 -4.91
C PRO A 20 16.41 -39.23 -4.19
N GLY A 21 16.62 -40.53 -4.39
CA GLY A 21 15.71 -41.58 -3.91
C GLY A 21 14.43 -41.70 -4.75
N ASN A 22 13.62 -42.74 -4.50
CA ASN A 22 12.45 -43.06 -5.34
C ASN A 22 11.38 -41.96 -5.34
N GLU A 23 11.20 -41.25 -4.23
CA GLU A 23 10.17 -40.22 -4.06
C GLU A 23 10.45 -38.95 -4.86
N LEU A 24 11.72 -38.69 -5.19
CA LEU A 24 12.16 -37.47 -5.87
C LEU A 24 12.74 -37.73 -7.26
N LEU A 25 12.96 -39.00 -7.64
CA LEU A 25 13.51 -39.38 -8.94
C LEU A 25 12.66 -38.85 -10.11
N TRP A 26 11.35 -38.69 -9.90
CA TRP A 26 10.45 -38.15 -10.92
C TRP A 26 10.77 -36.70 -11.33
N LEU A 27 11.41 -35.90 -10.47
CA LEU A 27 11.84 -34.53 -10.79
C LEU A 27 12.81 -34.51 -11.98
N PHE A 28 13.67 -35.53 -12.08
CA PHE A 28 14.67 -35.66 -13.14
C PHE A 28 14.12 -36.35 -14.41
N ARG A 29 12.96 -37.02 -14.33
CA ARG A 29 12.30 -37.63 -15.50
C ARG A 29 11.65 -36.62 -16.45
N ARG A 30 11.51 -35.35 -16.02
CA ARG A 30 10.97 -34.25 -16.83
C ARG A 30 11.99 -33.64 -17.81
N GLY A 31 13.21 -34.20 -17.89
CA GLY A 31 14.23 -33.88 -18.88
C GLY A 31 15.15 -32.73 -18.46
N ARG A 32 14.61 -31.53 -18.20
CA ARG A 32 15.40 -30.36 -17.76
C ARG A 32 15.11 -30.00 -16.31
N VAL A 33 16.16 -29.69 -15.55
CA VAL A 33 16.08 -29.24 -14.15
C VAL A 33 16.82 -27.91 -14.00
N VAL A 34 16.33 -27.05 -13.12
CA VAL A 34 17.00 -25.79 -12.75
C VAL A 34 17.78 -26.04 -11.45
N ILE A 35 19.04 -25.61 -11.42
CA ILE A 35 19.92 -25.74 -10.25
C ILE A 35 20.15 -24.33 -9.70
N GLU A 36 19.92 -24.15 -8.41
CA GLU A 36 20.08 -22.89 -7.69
C GLU A 36 20.99 -23.12 -6.47
N THR A 37 21.75 -22.09 -6.08
CA THR A 37 22.50 -22.13 -4.83
C THR A 37 21.54 -22.08 -3.63
N PRO A 38 21.68 -22.98 -2.64
CA PRO A 38 20.83 -22.94 -1.46
C PRO A 38 21.07 -21.65 -0.66
N SER A 39 20.00 -21.07 -0.10
CA SER A 39 20.11 -19.94 0.83
C SER A 39 20.64 -20.41 2.19
N GLU A 40 21.14 -19.48 3.01
CA GLU A 40 21.62 -19.77 4.38
C GLU A 40 20.57 -20.53 5.21
N ALA A 41 19.29 -20.24 4.99
CA ALA A 41 18.17 -20.86 5.69
C ALA A 41 17.93 -22.34 5.35
N ILE A 42 18.37 -22.83 4.18
CA ILE A 42 18.13 -24.23 3.76
C ILE A 42 19.41 -25.02 3.56
N GLN A 43 20.58 -24.38 3.54
CA GLN A 43 21.87 -25.02 3.28
C GLN A 43 22.20 -26.13 4.28
N HIS A 44 21.70 -26.04 5.50
CA HIS A 44 21.93 -27.01 6.56
C HIS A 44 20.98 -28.22 6.52
N LEU A 45 19.95 -28.20 5.66
CA LEU A 45 18.98 -29.29 5.57
C LEU A 45 19.62 -30.52 4.90
N PRO A 46 19.26 -31.75 5.34
CA PRO A 46 19.71 -32.97 4.69
C PRO A 46 19.13 -33.09 3.28
N SER A 47 19.77 -33.91 2.43
CA SER A 47 19.26 -34.20 1.09
C SER A 47 17.83 -34.75 1.12
N GLY A 48 16.91 -34.12 0.41
CA GLY A 48 15.50 -34.50 0.41
C GLY A 48 14.57 -33.39 -0.10
N LEU A 49 13.27 -33.61 0.10
CA LEU A 49 12.25 -32.59 -0.15
C LEU A 49 12.51 -31.40 0.78
N ILE A 50 12.58 -30.20 0.21
CA ILE A 50 12.57 -28.99 1.02
C ILE A 50 11.12 -28.86 1.52
N PRO A 51 10.90 -28.76 2.85
CA PRO A 51 9.58 -28.48 3.40
C PRO A 51 8.96 -27.25 2.73
N GLU A 52 7.62 -27.12 2.72
CA GLU A 52 7.00 -25.85 2.32
C GLU A 52 7.73 -24.72 3.04
N ALA A 53 8.24 -23.75 2.27
CA ALA A 53 9.13 -22.74 2.79
C ALA A 53 8.47 -22.08 3.99
N HIS A 54 9.07 -22.25 5.17
CA HIS A 54 8.57 -21.65 6.40
C HIS A 54 8.44 -20.16 6.15
N GLN A 55 7.24 -19.64 6.36
CA GLN A 55 6.93 -18.25 6.07
C GLN A 55 7.32 -17.40 7.28
N PRO A 56 8.46 -16.68 7.26
CA PRO A 56 9.03 -16.06 8.47
C PRO A 56 8.12 -14.98 9.06
N LEU A 57 7.31 -14.33 8.22
CA LEU A 57 6.32 -13.35 8.65
C LEU A 57 5.25 -13.91 9.60
N THR A 58 5.06 -15.24 9.62
CA THR A 58 4.10 -15.89 10.52
C THR A 58 4.52 -15.78 11.99
N ASP A 59 5.84 -15.74 12.25
CA ASP A 59 6.41 -15.74 13.60
C ASP A 59 6.75 -14.32 14.09
N ASP A 60 6.75 -13.34 13.20
CA ASP A 60 7.13 -11.97 13.53
C ASP A 60 5.99 -11.28 14.31
N VAL A 61 6.21 -11.10 15.61
CA VAL A 61 5.27 -10.49 16.55
C VAL A 61 4.90 -9.06 16.13
N SER A 62 5.82 -8.33 15.47
CA SER A 62 5.58 -6.93 15.09
C SER A 62 4.51 -6.76 14.02
N VAL A 63 4.22 -7.81 13.25
CA VAL A 63 3.21 -7.80 12.18
C VAL A 63 1.93 -8.58 12.53
N GLN A 64 1.89 -9.28 13.67
CA GLN A 64 0.71 -10.06 14.05
C GLN A 64 -0.55 -9.19 14.17
N GLU A 65 -0.44 -8.00 14.77
CA GLU A 65 -1.56 -7.06 14.88
C GLU A 65 -2.08 -6.60 13.51
N LEU A 66 -1.21 -6.55 12.49
CA LEU A 66 -1.61 -6.20 11.13
C LEU A 66 -2.46 -7.30 10.50
N PHE A 67 -2.13 -8.57 10.72
CA PHE A 67 -2.91 -9.68 10.15
C PHE A 67 -4.31 -9.79 10.76
N LEU A 68 -4.47 -9.33 12.00
CA LEU A 68 -5.76 -9.32 12.70
C LEU A 68 -6.61 -8.09 12.37
N ASN A 69 -6.04 -7.07 11.73
CA ASN A 69 -6.75 -5.84 11.43
C ASN A 69 -7.84 -6.06 10.35
N GLU A 70 -9.07 -5.67 10.66
CA GLU A 70 -10.21 -5.86 9.76
C GLU A 70 -10.01 -5.24 8.37
N ARG A 71 -9.39 -4.05 8.27
CA ARG A 71 -9.14 -3.40 6.97
C ARG A 71 -8.19 -4.22 6.11
N VAL A 72 -7.17 -4.83 6.72
CA VAL A 72 -6.20 -5.69 6.03
C VAL A 72 -6.91 -6.95 5.51
N ILE A 73 -7.72 -7.59 6.37
CA ILE A 73 -8.50 -8.78 6.01
C ILE A 73 -9.47 -8.48 4.86
N GLN A 74 -10.18 -7.36 4.93
CA GLN A 74 -11.12 -6.95 3.88
C GLN A 74 -10.42 -6.72 2.53
N ARG A 75 -9.26 -6.04 2.51
CA ARG A 75 -8.50 -5.80 1.27
C ARG A 75 -7.91 -7.09 0.68
N ALA A 76 -7.65 -8.12 1.49
CA ALA A 76 -7.19 -9.43 1.01
C ALA A 76 -8.31 -10.31 0.38
N GLY A 77 -9.58 -9.94 0.58
CA GLY A 77 -10.76 -10.65 0.09
C GLY A 77 -11.81 -10.97 1.16
N GLY A 78 -11.61 -10.49 2.39
CA GLY A 78 -12.53 -10.68 3.50
C GLY A 78 -12.58 -12.11 4.03
N LEU A 79 -13.34 -12.29 5.10
CA LEU A 79 -13.52 -13.58 5.75
C LEU A 79 -14.20 -14.65 4.86
N SER A 80 -15.02 -14.23 3.89
CA SER A 80 -15.58 -15.15 2.89
C SER A 80 -14.50 -15.76 1.98
N GLY A 81 -13.45 -14.98 1.68
CA GLY A 81 -12.30 -15.47 0.93
C GLY A 81 -11.49 -16.50 1.72
N LEU A 82 -11.41 -16.35 3.05
CA LEU A 82 -10.80 -17.34 3.95
C LEU A 82 -11.62 -18.63 3.97
N ASP A 83 -12.95 -18.54 4.06
CA ASP A 83 -13.81 -19.73 4.09
C ASP A 83 -13.70 -20.54 2.80
N ALA A 84 -13.73 -19.86 1.63
CA ALA A 84 -13.54 -20.50 0.34
C ALA A 84 -12.15 -21.15 0.18
N TRP A 85 -11.13 -20.63 0.86
CA TRP A 85 -9.81 -21.25 0.92
C TRP A 85 -9.80 -22.50 1.81
N LEU A 86 -10.49 -22.47 2.95
CA LEU A 86 -10.63 -23.61 3.86
C LEU A 86 -11.47 -24.74 3.25
N GLU A 87 -12.49 -24.43 2.45
CA GLU A 87 -13.34 -25.42 1.78
C GLU A 87 -12.56 -26.35 0.84
N ARG A 88 -11.43 -25.87 0.29
CA ARG A 88 -10.54 -26.66 -0.57
C ARG A 88 -9.73 -27.71 0.20
N LYS A 89 -9.70 -27.62 1.54
CA LYS A 89 -9.03 -28.60 2.40
C LYS A 89 -10.01 -29.69 2.83
N PHE A 90 -9.55 -30.94 2.73
CA PHE A 90 -10.30 -32.14 3.06
C PHE A 90 -9.74 -32.82 4.31
N GLU A 91 -9.45 -32.02 5.34
CA GLU A 91 -8.93 -32.49 6.62
C GLU A 91 -9.60 -31.76 7.79
N CYS A 92 -9.82 -32.47 8.89
CA CYS A 92 -10.30 -31.89 10.14
C CYS A 92 -9.10 -31.35 10.92
N GLN A 93 -9.12 -30.06 11.26
CA GLN A 93 -8.00 -29.41 11.95
C GLN A 93 -8.02 -29.62 13.47
N TRP A 94 -9.05 -30.26 14.00
CA TRP A 94 -9.14 -30.56 15.43
C TRP A 94 -8.46 -31.90 15.76
N PRO A 95 -7.34 -31.92 16.50
CA PRO A 95 -6.52 -33.11 16.66
C PRO A 95 -6.95 -34.03 17.82
N HIS A 96 -7.93 -33.63 18.63
CA HIS A 96 -8.24 -34.29 19.91
C HIS A 96 -9.41 -35.26 19.87
N ASN A 97 -9.94 -35.55 18.68
CA ASN A 97 -10.99 -36.53 18.54
C ASN A 97 -10.44 -37.77 17.86
N GLU A 98 -10.78 -38.94 18.38
CA GLU A 98 -10.35 -40.22 17.80
C GLU A 98 -11.14 -40.54 16.52
N TRP A 99 -12.33 -39.96 16.37
CA TRP A 99 -13.20 -40.17 15.23
C TRP A 99 -13.49 -38.87 14.47
N HIS A 100 -13.40 -38.93 13.14
CA HIS A 100 -13.73 -37.83 12.24
C HIS A 100 -14.70 -38.28 11.14
N SER A 101 -15.74 -37.48 10.90
CA SER A 101 -16.64 -37.66 9.76
C SER A 101 -15.94 -37.35 8.43
N LYS A 102 -16.48 -37.91 7.33
CA LYS A 102 -16.04 -37.61 5.95
C LYS A 102 -16.55 -36.26 5.43
N ASP A 103 -17.63 -35.75 6.04
CA ASP A 103 -18.20 -34.46 5.68
C ASP A 103 -17.56 -33.36 6.51
N PHE A 104 -17.27 -32.23 5.87
CA PHE A 104 -16.54 -31.13 6.47
C PHE A 104 -17.31 -29.82 6.39
N THR A 105 -17.22 -29.02 7.44
CA THR A 105 -17.80 -27.68 7.55
C THR A 105 -16.72 -26.64 7.86
N VAL A 106 -17.07 -25.37 7.69
CA VAL A 106 -16.22 -24.25 8.11
C VAL A 106 -16.91 -23.58 9.29
N MET A 107 -16.26 -23.62 10.45
CA MET A 107 -16.77 -23.00 11.68
C MET A 107 -16.11 -21.63 11.87
N ARG A 108 -16.91 -20.59 11.99
CA ARG A 108 -16.42 -19.25 12.31
C ARG A 108 -16.01 -19.19 13.79
N HIS A 109 -14.79 -18.72 14.05
CA HIS A 109 -14.30 -18.49 15.40
C HIS A 109 -13.28 -17.35 15.38
N ALA A 110 -13.51 -16.28 16.14
CA ALA A 110 -12.62 -15.12 16.14
C ALA A 110 -11.16 -15.53 16.42
N PRO A 111 -10.18 -14.98 15.67
CA PRO A 111 -10.30 -13.91 14.66
C PRO A 111 -10.61 -14.38 13.22
N GLY A 112 -10.82 -15.68 12.97
CA GLY A 112 -10.92 -16.24 11.63
C GLY A 112 -11.95 -17.38 11.49
N SER A 113 -11.54 -18.45 10.80
CA SER A 113 -12.35 -19.65 10.57
C SER A 113 -11.51 -20.92 10.69
N ILE A 114 -12.18 -22.03 10.99
CA ILE A 114 -11.57 -23.34 11.20
C ILE A 114 -12.26 -24.38 10.31
N ARG A 115 -11.47 -25.27 9.72
CA ARG A 115 -11.97 -26.42 8.95
C ARG A 115 -12.15 -27.61 9.90
N LEU A 116 -13.39 -28.09 10.03
CA LEU A 116 -13.75 -29.20 10.92
C LEU A 116 -14.55 -30.26 10.16
N CYS A 117 -14.52 -31.50 10.62
CA CYS A 117 -15.53 -32.47 10.21
C CYS A 117 -16.86 -32.18 10.92
N TRP A 118 -17.98 -32.63 10.35
CA TRP A 118 -19.32 -32.35 10.86
C TRP A 118 -19.51 -32.76 12.33
N GLY A 119 -18.89 -33.88 12.75
CA GLY A 119 -18.93 -34.34 14.14
C GLY A 119 -18.17 -33.43 15.10
N CYS A 120 -16.97 -32.97 14.72
CA CYS A 120 -16.17 -32.05 15.54
C CYS A 120 -16.80 -30.65 15.58
N ASP A 121 -17.38 -30.17 14.48
CA ASP A 121 -18.14 -28.91 14.46
C ASP A 121 -19.28 -28.95 15.49
N ASN A 122 -20.14 -29.98 15.45
CA ASN A 122 -21.24 -30.08 16.40
C ASN A 122 -20.80 -30.16 17.87
N GLN A 123 -19.65 -30.80 18.15
CA GLN A 123 -19.10 -30.90 19.51
C GLN A 123 -18.50 -29.58 20.01
N LEU A 124 -17.82 -28.86 19.11
CA LEU A 124 -17.09 -27.63 19.42
C LEU A 124 -17.96 -26.37 19.25
N ARG A 125 -19.17 -26.53 18.71
CA ARG A 125 -20.14 -25.46 18.56
C ARG A 125 -20.35 -24.77 19.91
N GLU A 126 -20.29 -23.44 19.90
CA GLU A 126 -20.39 -22.57 21.08
C GLU A 126 -19.19 -22.59 22.05
N GLN A 127 -18.15 -23.39 21.80
CA GLN A 127 -16.93 -23.32 22.60
C GLN A 127 -16.03 -22.17 22.14
N THR A 128 -15.54 -21.36 23.10
CA THR A 128 -14.63 -20.24 22.86
C THR A 128 -13.28 -20.47 23.55
N THR A 129 -12.54 -21.46 23.08
CA THR A 129 -11.22 -21.79 23.66
C THR A 129 -10.08 -21.07 22.94
N GLU A 130 -9.02 -20.73 23.68
CA GLU A 130 -7.79 -20.16 23.09
C GLU A 130 -7.19 -21.06 22.02
N ARG A 131 -7.38 -22.38 22.13
CA ARG A 131 -6.90 -23.33 21.13
C ARG A 131 -7.63 -23.20 19.81
N LEU A 132 -8.95 -23.01 19.83
CA LEU A 132 -9.74 -22.73 18.63
C LEU A 132 -9.35 -21.37 18.04
N ALA A 133 -9.18 -20.35 18.88
CA ALA A 133 -8.67 -19.04 18.44
C ALA A 133 -7.30 -19.16 17.75
N GLY A 134 -6.39 -19.97 18.31
CA GLY A 134 -5.07 -20.23 17.74
C GLY A 134 -5.13 -20.89 16.35
N ILE A 135 -5.98 -21.90 16.18
CA ILE A 135 -6.18 -22.54 14.86
C ILE A 135 -6.78 -21.54 13.85
N ALA A 136 -7.78 -20.78 14.27
CA ALA A 136 -8.42 -19.77 13.44
C ALA A 136 -7.42 -18.68 13.01
N MET A 137 -6.57 -18.23 13.92
CA MET A 137 -5.52 -17.24 13.65
C MET A 137 -4.47 -17.78 12.67
N GLN A 138 -3.99 -19.00 12.87
CA GLN A 138 -3.03 -19.63 11.93
C GLN A 138 -3.60 -19.75 10.52
N ASN A 139 -4.87 -20.15 10.40
CA ASN A 139 -5.55 -20.20 9.11
C ASN A 139 -5.65 -18.82 8.46
N LEU A 140 -6.04 -17.81 9.24
CA LEU A 140 -6.15 -16.44 8.77
C LEU A 140 -4.81 -15.92 8.24
N VAL A 141 -3.72 -16.08 8.99
CA VAL A 141 -2.39 -15.63 8.59
C VAL A 141 -1.90 -16.38 7.35
N LYS A 142 -2.01 -17.72 7.32
CA LYS A 142 -1.56 -18.52 6.16
C LYS A 142 -2.33 -18.13 4.89
N TRP A 143 -3.65 -18.00 4.99
CA TRP A 143 -4.50 -17.55 3.89
C TRP A 143 -4.11 -16.14 3.42
N LEU A 144 -3.97 -15.19 4.35
CA LEU A 144 -3.68 -13.80 4.05
C LEU A 144 -2.35 -13.68 3.28
N LEU A 145 -1.29 -14.35 3.76
CA LEU A 145 0.01 -14.31 3.11
C LEU A 145 -0.01 -14.97 1.72
N GLU A 146 -0.73 -16.09 1.55
CA GLU A 146 -0.94 -16.71 0.24
C GLU A 146 -1.72 -15.79 -0.72
N ARG A 147 -2.75 -15.11 -0.22
CA ARG A 147 -3.53 -14.14 -1.01
C ARG A 147 -2.69 -12.94 -1.42
N VAL A 148 -1.87 -12.41 -0.52
CA VAL A 148 -0.96 -11.31 -0.82
C VAL A 148 0.03 -11.73 -1.92
N ASN A 149 0.63 -12.92 -1.82
CA ASN A 149 1.49 -13.47 -2.87
C ASN A 149 0.79 -13.50 -4.24
N ILE A 150 -0.44 -14.04 -4.30
CA ILE A 150 -1.23 -14.09 -5.54
C ILE A 150 -1.52 -12.68 -6.07
N MET A 151 -1.89 -11.74 -5.21
CA MET A 151 -2.20 -10.35 -5.59
C MET A 151 -0.97 -9.56 -6.03
N LEU A 152 0.22 -9.94 -5.59
CA LEU A 152 1.50 -9.40 -6.06
C LEU A 152 2.00 -10.08 -7.34
N GLY A 153 1.36 -11.19 -7.76
CA GLY A 153 1.72 -11.95 -8.96
C GLY A 153 2.82 -12.99 -8.72
N PHE A 154 3.12 -13.31 -7.45
CA PHE A 154 4.08 -14.34 -7.09
C PHE A 154 3.46 -15.75 -7.18
N GLY A 155 4.31 -16.75 -7.41
CA GLY A 155 3.93 -18.15 -7.40
C GLY A 155 3.71 -18.70 -5.98
N ALA A 156 3.11 -19.88 -5.87
CA ALA A 156 2.82 -20.53 -4.59
C ALA A 156 4.07 -20.89 -3.77
N ASP A 157 5.22 -21.04 -4.42
CA ASP A 157 6.50 -21.38 -3.77
C ASP A 157 7.27 -20.12 -3.24
N HIS A 158 6.72 -18.90 -3.40
CA HIS A 158 7.40 -17.65 -3.00
C HIS A 158 7.25 -17.36 -1.50
N THR A 159 8.37 -17.09 -0.84
CA THR A 159 8.40 -16.63 0.56
C THR A 159 8.25 -15.11 0.61
N LEU A 160 7.07 -14.63 1.00
CA LEU A 160 6.79 -13.21 1.10
C LEU A 160 7.70 -12.54 2.15
N THR A 161 8.41 -11.49 1.74
CA THR A 161 9.25 -10.68 2.62
C THR A 161 8.48 -9.51 3.24
N LEU A 162 8.99 -8.95 4.35
CA LEU A 162 8.36 -7.78 4.98
C LEU A 162 8.21 -6.58 4.02
N PRO A 163 9.23 -6.18 3.23
CA PRO A 163 9.06 -5.09 2.28
C PRO A 163 8.00 -5.35 1.21
N GLU A 164 7.87 -6.60 0.73
CA GLU A 164 6.83 -6.98 -0.23
C GLU A 164 5.43 -6.90 0.39
N PHE A 165 5.28 -7.34 1.64
CA PHE A 165 4.05 -7.18 2.39
C PHE A 165 3.69 -5.70 2.60
N CYS A 166 4.65 -4.87 3.03
CA CYS A 166 4.47 -3.42 3.16
C CYS A 166 4.11 -2.76 1.82
N TRP A 167 4.71 -3.20 0.71
CA TRP A 167 4.37 -2.72 -0.63
C TRP A 167 2.92 -3.05 -0.99
N TRP A 168 2.46 -4.27 -0.70
CA TRP A 168 1.05 -4.63 -0.87
C TRP A 168 0.14 -3.75 -0.01
N MET A 169 0.50 -3.48 1.26
CA MET A 169 -0.29 -2.59 2.12
C MET A 169 -0.41 -1.18 1.56
N VAL A 170 0.71 -0.59 1.10
CA VAL A 170 0.73 0.74 0.48
C VAL A 170 -0.14 0.77 -0.78
N ARG A 171 -0.03 -0.24 -1.66
CA ARG A 171 -0.84 -0.34 -2.89
C ARG A 171 -2.34 -0.45 -2.62
N ASN A 172 -2.74 -0.88 -1.43
CA ASN A 172 -4.13 -1.07 -1.01
C ASN A 172 -4.61 0.01 -0.02
N ASP A 173 -3.96 1.18 0.06
CA ASP A 173 -4.34 2.29 0.94
C ASP A 173 -4.35 1.93 2.44
N LEU A 174 -3.39 1.10 2.87
CA LEU A 174 -3.22 0.66 4.27
C LEU A 174 -1.91 1.17 4.88
N ALA A 175 -1.25 2.14 4.24
CA ALA A 175 0.02 2.69 4.71
C ALA A 175 -0.07 3.32 6.12
N ASP A 176 -1.25 3.81 6.50
CA ASP A 176 -1.53 4.40 7.81
C ASP A 176 -1.54 3.38 8.95
N LEU A 177 -1.72 2.09 8.65
CA LEU A 177 -1.76 1.02 9.65
C LEU A 177 -0.38 0.48 10.00
N ILE A 178 0.67 0.82 9.24
CA ILE A 178 2.01 0.25 9.41
C ILE A 178 2.64 0.78 10.72
N PRO A 179 2.93 -0.09 11.71
CA PRO A 179 3.55 0.32 12.96
C PRO A 179 4.96 0.87 12.76
N GLU A 180 5.44 1.65 13.74
CA GLU A 180 6.76 2.26 13.68
C GLU A 180 7.89 1.23 13.61
N SER A 181 7.79 0.12 14.35
CA SER A 181 8.77 -0.99 14.31
C SER A 181 8.89 -1.58 12.90
N VAL A 182 7.74 -1.83 12.26
CA VAL A 182 7.66 -2.37 10.90
C VAL A 182 8.16 -1.35 9.87
N ALA A 183 7.80 -0.08 10.02
CA ALA A 183 8.27 0.99 9.15
C ALA A 183 9.80 1.15 9.23
N ASN A 184 10.39 1.07 10.43
CA ASN A 184 11.84 1.10 10.62
C ASN A 184 12.53 -0.07 9.90
N GLN A 185 12.01 -1.29 10.06
CA GLN A 185 12.55 -2.47 9.38
C GLN A 185 12.41 -2.38 7.86
N ALA A 186 11.24 -1.97 7.36
CA ALA A 186 10.95 -1.83 5.93
C ALA A 186 11.80 -0.74 5.27
N LEU A 187 12.00 0.40 5.95
CA LEU A 187 12.86 1.49 5.49
C LEU A 187 14.35 1.27 5.79
N ARG A 188 14.69 0.16 6.47
CA ARG A 188 16.05 -0.15 6.96
C ARG A 188 16.67 0.98 7.78
N ILE A 189 15.86 1.67 8.56
CA ILE A 189 16.31 2.67 9.54
C ILE A 189 16.93 1.91 10.71
N LYS A 190 18.17 2.26 11.07
CA LYS A 190 18.84 1.63 12.21
C LYS A 190 18.18 2.13 13.50
N PRO A 191 17.83 1.23 14.44
CA PRO A 191 17.32 1.65 15.74
C PRO A 191 18.37 2.51 16.44
N GLU A 192 17.94 3.58 17.09
CA GLU A 192 18.83 4.45 17.86
C GLU A 192 19.43 3.65 19.03
N SER A 193 20.76 3.53 19.04
CA SER A 193 21.47 2.89 20.14
C SER A 193 21.59 3.88 21.28
N HIS A 194 20.65 3.88 22.20
CA HIS A 194 20.80 4.65 23.44
C HIS A 194 21.75 3.91 24.39
N SER A 195 22.81 4.58 24.80
CA SER A 195 23.65 4.12 25.90
C SER A 195 23.03 4.56 27.23
N SER A 196 23.30 3.84 28.33
CA SER A 196 22.75 4.18 29.65
C SER A 196 23.20 5.55 30.15
N VAL A 197 24.29 6.12 29.61
CA VAL A 197 24.77 7.47 29.90
C VAL A 197 25.22 8.14 28.60
N MET A 198 24.46 9.14 28.14
CA MET A 198 24.78 9.95 26.97
C MET A 198 24.42 11.41 27.22
N ARG A 199 25.09 12.35 26.53
CA ARG A 199 24.76 13.77 26.66
C ARG A 199 23.50 14.06 25.85
N GLU A 200 22.65 14.93 26.38
CA GLU A 200 21.44 15.36 25.69
C GLU A 200 21.74 16.02 24.32
N SER A 201 22.90 16.67 24.19
CA SER A 201 23.39 17.23 22.92
C SER A 201 23.65 16.21 21.82
N ASP A 202 23.81 14.94 22.18
CA ASP A 202 24.12 13.85 21.24
C ASP A 202 22.83 13.23 20.67
N ILE A 203 21.65 13.63 21.19
CA ILE A 203 20.34 13.24 20.67
C ILE A 203 20.05 14.09 19.44
N VAL A 204 20.03 13.46 18.27
CA VAL A 204 19.67 14.12 17.02
C VAL A 204 18.18 13.84 16.75
N PRO A 205 17.29 14.84 16.80
CA PRO A 205 15.89 14.63 16.50
C PRO A 205 15.72 14.12 15.07
N SER A 206 15.00 13.01 14.91
CA SER A 206 14.65 12.41 13.62
C SER A 206 13.13 12.29 13.48
N LEU A 207 12.64 12.29 12.25
CA LEU A 207 11.20 12.10 12.01
C LEU A 207 10.84 10.63 12.26
N PRO A 208 9.69 10.33 12.88
CA PRO A 208 9.20 8.97 13.02
C PRO A 208 9.14 8.23 11.68
N ALA A 209 9.49 6.93 11.67
CA ALA A 209 9.58 6.15 10.45
C ALA A 209 8.26 6.05 9.67
N ASN A 210 7.14 6.05 10.40
CA ASN A 210 5.80 6.06 9.81
C ASN A 210 5.49 7.39 9.10
N GLU A 211 5.92 8.54 9.63
CA GLU A 211 5.78 9.84 8.97
C GLU A 211 6.62 9.90 7.69
N ILE A 212 7.88 9.44 7.76
CA ILE A 212 8.75 9.33 6.58
C ILE A 212 8.10 8.44 5.51
N LEU A 213 7.53 7.31 5.91
CA LEU A 213 6.82 6.41 5.01
C LEU A 213 5.60 7.10 4.39
N GLN A 214 4.78 7.78 5.19
CA GLN A 214 3.59 8.49 4.71
C GLN A 214 3.96 9.64 3.75
N GLU A 215 5.03 10.39 4.00
CA GLU A 215 5.50 11.42 3.08
C GLU A 215 5.94 10.83 1.74
N LYS A 216 6.62 9.67 1.75
CA LYS A 216 6.99 8.97 0.52
C LYS A 216 5.77 8.47 -0.25
N VAL A 217 4.72 8.03 0.44
CA VAL A 217 3.44 7.63 -0.17
C VAL A 217 2.69 8.84 -0.73
N LYS A 218 2.66 9.97 -0.01
CA LYS A 218 1.97 11.22 -0.42
C LYS A 218 2.51 11.83 -1.71
N LYS A 219 3.74 11.50 -2.14
CA LYS A 219 4.28 11.96 -3.43
C LYS A 219 3.53 11.41 -4.65
N ILE A 220 2.63 10.44 -4.47
CA ILE A 220 1.70 9.99 -5.51
C ILE A 220 0.43 10.84 -5.39
N VAL A 221 0.43 12.04 -5.99
CA VAL A 221 -0.74 12.92 -5.99
C VAL A 221 -1.79 12.35 -6.94
N SER A 222 -2.80 11.68 -6.40
CA SER A 222 -4.05 11.43 -7.12
C SER A 222 -4.99 12.60 -6.89
N VAL A 223 -5.56 13.15 -7.97
CA VAL A 223 -6.68 14.08 -7.87
C VAL A 223 -7.86 13.30 -7.28
N LYS A 224 -8.17 13.52 -6.00
CA LYS A 224 -9.31 12.88 -5.34
C LYS A 224 -10.60 13.44 -5.92
N VAL A 225 -11.25 12.66 -6.78
CA VAL A 225 -12.61 12.91 -7.26
C VAL A 225 -13.56 12.06 -6.42
N ASP A 226 -14.40 12.71 -5.62
CA ASP A 226 -15.48 12.04 -4.89
C ASP A 226 -16.75 12.03 -5.76
N PRO A 227 -17.14 10.88 -6.32
CA PRO A 227 -18.32 10.79 -7.18
C PRO A 227 -19.64 11.03 -6.42
N GLU A 228 -19.65 10.94 -5.09
CA GLU A 228 -20.83 11.07 -4.24
C GLU A 228 -20.69 12.22 -3.23
N SER A 229 -19.98 13.29 -3.62
CA SER A 229 -19.85 14.49 -2.79
C SER A 229 -21.25 14.99 -2.34
N PRO A 230 -21.53 15.14 -1.02
CA PRO A 230 -22.85 15.50 -0.49
C PRO A 230 -23.43 16.78 -1.11
N GLU A 231 -22.56 17.74 -1.43
CA GLU A 231 -22.93 19.00 -2.09
C GLU A 231 -23.50 18.79 -3.50
N SER A 232 -23.18 17.71 -4.20
CA SER A 232 -23.69 17.40 -5.54
C SER A 232 -25.19 17.07 -5.55
N PHE A 233 -25.74 16.62 -4.41
CA PHE A 233 -27.15 16.29 -4.24
C PHE A 233 -28.01 17.48 -3.77
N MET A 234 -27.40 18.65 -3.52
CA MET A 234 -28.11 19.83 -3.03
C MET A 234 -28.60 20.71 -4.18
N LEU A 235 -29.84 21.21 -4.09
CA LEU A 235 -30.41 22.17 -5.07
C LEU A 235 -29.59 23.47 -5.17
N ARG A 236 -28.95 23.88 -4.07
CA ARG A 236 -28.04 25.02 -3.99
C ARG A 236 -26.78 24.64 -3.20
N PRO A 237 -25.75 24.11 -3.86
CA PRO A 237 -24.53 23.68 -3.20
C PRO A 237 -23.79 24.85 -2.54
N LYS A 238 -23.24 24.64 -1.34
CA LYS A 238 -22.31 25.61 -0.75
C LYS A 238 -21.00 25.57 -1.54
N ARG A 239 -20.64 26.70 -2.15
CA ARG A 239 -19.36 26.83 -2.86
C ARG A 239 -18.21 26.81 -1.84
N ARG A 240 -17.32 25.82 -1.95
CA ARG A 240 -16.10 25.74 -1.14
C ARG A 240 -14.94 26.28 -1.98
N ARG A 241 -14.28 27.35 -1.53
CA ARG A 241 -13.12 27.90 -2.23
C ARG A 241 -11.96 26.92 -2.12
N TRP A 242 -11.42 26.50 -3.27
CA TRP A 242 -10.11 25.86 -3.32
C TRP A 242 -9.01 26.91 -3.13
N GLU A 243 -8.19 26.72 -2.09
CA GLU A 243 -7.11 27.62 -1.69
C GLU A 243 -5.77 26.90 -1.79
N ASN A 244 -4.77 27.59 -2.35
CA ASN A 244 -3.41 27.07 -2.50
C ASN A 244 -2.41 28.23 -2.49
N GLU A 245 -1.85 28.48 -1.32
CA GLU A 245 -0.89 29.57 -1.09
C GLU A 245 0.42 29.36 -1.87
N LYS A 246 0.82 28.11 -2.09
CA LYS A 246 2.03 27.79 -2.88
C LYS A 246 1.81 28.17 -4.34
N TYR A 247 0.65 27.84 -4.89
CA TYR A 247 0.28 28.21 -6.26
C TYR A 247 0.20 29.74 -6.41
N THR A 248 -0.54 30.45 -5.56
CA THR A 248 -0.66 31.92 -5.67
C THR A 248 0.68 32.65 -5.47
N ARG A 249 1.58 32.14 -4.62
CA ARG A 249 2.95 32.65 -4.50
C ARG A 249 3.79 32.40 -5.75
N TRP A 250 3.62 31.25 -6.40
CA TRP A 250 4.25 30.99 -7.70
C TRP A 250 3.70 31.92 -8.79
N VAL A 251 2.39 32.19 -8.80
CA VAL A 251 1.78 33.15 -9.75
C VAL A 251 2.38 34.55 -9.59
N LYS A 252 2.63 35.00 -8.36
CA LYS A 252 3.30 36.29 -8.09
C LYS A 252 4.67 36.42 -8.74
N SER A 253 5.41 35.32 -8.89
CA SER A 253 6.74 35.34 -9.51
C SER A 253 6.70 35.25 -11.04
N GLN A 254 5.52 35.15 -11.64
CA GLN A 254 5.39 35.10 -13.09
C GLN A 254 5.41 36.50 -13.72
N GLN A 255 5.52 36.52 -15.05
CA GLN A 255 5.38 37.72 -15.85
C GLN A 255 3.90 38.11 -15.95
N CYS A 256 3.64 39.42 -15.97
CA CYS A 256 2.34 40.02 -16.15
C CYS A 256 1.76 39.63 -17.50
N SER A 257 0.52 39.11 -17.51
CA SER A 257 -0.17 38.68 -18.73
C SER A 257 -0.41 39.79 -19.76
N CYS A 258 -0.27 41.06 -19.38
CA CYS A 258 -0.51 42.22 -20.25
C CYS A 258 0.78 42.82 -20.84
N CYS A 259 1.86 42.88 -20.06
CA CYS A 259 3.06 43.63 -20.44
C CYS A 259 4.38 42.89 -20.21
N ASN A 260 4.33 41.65 -19.72
CA ASN A 260 5.47 40.78 -19.44
C ASN A 260 6.48 41.26 -18.38
N ASN A 261 6.25 42.42 -17.75
CA ASN A 261 6.98 42.83 -16.54
C ASN A 261 6.63 41.89 -15.36
N PRO A 262 7.41 41.87 -14.27
CA PRO A 262 7.05 41.12 -13.06
C PRO A 262 5.61 41.42 -12.60
N ALA A 263 4.87 40.37 -12.23
CA ALA A 263 3.48 40.51 -11.84
C ALA A 263 3.30 41.07 -10.43
N ASP A 264 4.11 40.68 -9.45
CA ASP A 264 4.00 41.13 -8.05
C ASP A 264 2.70 40.68 -7.31
N ASP A 265 1.54 40.64 -7.99
CA ASP A 265 0.22 40.33 -7.44
C ASP A 265 -0.54 39.25 -8.27
N PRO A 266 -1.17 38.24 -7.63
CA PRO A 266 -2.06 37.28 -8.29
C PRO A 266 -3.48 37.86 -8.26
N HIS A 267 -4.00 38.19 -9.42
CA HIS A 267 -5.32 38.78 -9.56
C HIS A 267 -6.39 37.68 -9.67
N HIS A 268 -7.28 37.56 -8.69
CA HIS A 268 -8.44 36.65 -8.79
C HIS A 268 -9.46 37.20 -9.79
N LEU A 269 -10.02 36.32 -10.63
CA LEU A 269 -11.11 36.68 -11.55
C LEU A 269 -12.25 37.43 -10.85
N ILE A 270 -12.68 38.55 -11.43
CA ILE A 270 -13.84 39.32 -10.98
C ILE A 270 -14.91 39.40 -12.06
N GLY A 271 -16.18 39.60 -11.68
CA GLY A 271 -17.28 39.81 -12.64
C GLY A 271 -17.83 38.55 -13.33
N HIS A 272 -17.13 37.40 -13.30
CA HIS A 272 -17.56 36.16 -13.97
C HIS A 272 -18.30 35.15 -13.07
N GLY A 273 -18.84 35.59 -11.94
CA GLY A 273 -19.62 34.73 -11.04
C GLY A 273 -18.82 33.61 -10.37
N GLN A 274 -17.48 33.66 -10.37
CA GLN A 274 -16.60 32.69 -9.71
C GLN A 274 -16.33 32.98 -8.23
N GLY A 275 -16.91 34.07 -7.71
CA GLY A 275 -16.95 34.44 -6.29
C GLY A 275 -18.34 34.98 -5.90
N GLY A 276 -18.62 35.00 -4.60
CA GLY A 276 -19.73 35.74 -4.01
C GLY A 276 -19.32 37.13 -3.53
N MET A 277 -20.29 37.92 -3.05
CA MET A 277 -20.06 39.26 -2.50
C MET A 277 -19.00 39.23 -1.38
N GLY A 278 -17.89 39.96 -1.55
CA GLY A 278 -16.79 40.01 -0.58
C GLY A 278 -15.92 38.76 -0.51
N THR A 279 -16.05 37.82 -1.45
CA THR A 279 -15.25 36.58 -1.48
C THR A 279 -14.41 36.49 -2.76
N LYS A 280 -13.26 35.82 -2.66
CA LYS A 280 -12.35 35.60 -3.78
C LYS A 280 -12.74 34.33 -4.56
N ALA A 281 -12.40 34.31 -5.85
CA ALA A 281 -12.47 33.10 -6.65
C ALA A 281 -11.51 32.01 -6.12
N HIS A 282 -11.58 30.80 -6.69
CA HIS A 282 -10.58 29.77 -6.45
C HIS A 282 -9.17 30.28 -6.71
N ASP A 283 -8.20 29.81 -5.95
CA ASP A 283 -6.80 30.18 -6.16
C ASP A 283 -6.25 29.69 -7.49
N LEU A 284 -6.91 28.72 -8.12
CA LEU A 284 -6.62 28.30 -9.50
C LEU A 284 -7.00 29.39 -10.51
N PHE A 285 -7.98 30.24 -10.20
CA PHE A 285 -8.55 31.25 -11.09
C PHE A 285 -7.92 32.62 -10.85
N VAL A 286 -6.59 32.66 -10.95
CA VAL A 286 -5.80 33.89 -10.83
C VAL A 286 -4.97 34.13 -12.09
N ILE A 287 -4.82 35.40 -12.47
CA ILE A 287 -3.93 35.84 -13.53
C ILE A 287 -2.77 36.68 -12.95
N PRO A 288 -1.53 36.50 -13.42
CA PRO A 288 -0.41 37.33 -12.98
C PRO A 288 -0.53 38.73 -13.59
N LEU A 289 -0.66 39.78 -12.78
CA LEU A 289 -0.73 41.17 -13.26
C LEU A 289 0.18 42.06 -12.45
N CYS A 290 1.01 42.87 -13.12
CA CYS A 290 1.78 43.93 -12.47
C CYS A 290 0.86 44.92 -11.76
N ARG A 291 1.35 45.60 -10.72
CA ARG A 291 0.53 46.51 -9.91
C ARG A 291 -0.29 47.50 -10.72
N ALA A 292 0.30 48.09 -11.76
CA ALA A 292 -0.38 49.06 -12.63
C ALA A 292 -1.57 48.44 -13.38
N HIS A 293 -1.38 47.27 -14.00
CA HIS A 293 -2.48 46.57 -14.71
C HIS A 293 -3.50 45.98 -13.76
N HIS A 294 -3.07 45.56 -12.55
CA HIS A 294 -3.97 45.12 -11.51
C HIS A 294 -4.92 46.26 -11.08
N ASP A 295 -4.37 47.45 -10.82
CA ASP A 295 -5.16 48.62 -10.42
C ASP A 295 -6.01 49.15 -11.59
N GLU A 296 -5.52 49.10 -12.84
CA GLU A 296 -6.29 49.42 -14.05
C GLU A 296 -7.52 48.52 -14.19
N LEU A 297 -7.36 47.20 -13.97
CA LEU A 297 -8.47 46.24 -14.03
C LEU A 297 -9.52 46.52 -12.95
N HIS A 298 -9.12 46.82 -11.71
CA HIS A 298 -10.08 47.19 -10.65
C HIS A 298 -10.77 48.54 -10.90
N ALA A 299 -10.13 49.46 -11.62
CA ALA A 299 -10.70 50.77 -11.93
C ALA A 299 -11.80 50.67 -13.00
N ASP A 300 -11.53 49.96 -14.10
CA ASP A 300 -12.50 49.74 -15.18
C ASP A 300 -12.22 48.39 -15.89
N PRO A 301 -12.89 47.31 -15.48
CA PRO A 301 -12.70 45.99 -16.10
C PRO A 301 -13.04 45.97 -17.59
N VAL A 302 -14.04 46.75 -18.03
CA VAL A 302 -14.49 46.76 -19.42
C VAL A 302 -13.45 47.42 -20.32
N ALA A 303 -12.93 48.56 -19.90
CA ALA A 303 -11.86 49.24 -20.62
C ALA A 303 -10.57 48.41 -20.64
N PHE A 304 -10.24 47.77 -19.51
CA PHE A 304 -9.10 46.87 -19.41
C PHE A 304 -9.19 45.70 -20.39
N GLU A 305 -10.31 44.98 -20.40
CA GLU A 305 -10.51 43.81 -21.26
C GLU A 305 -10.52 44.18 -22.75
N ALA A 306 -11.09 45.35 -23.10
CA ALA A 306 -11.03 45.87 -24.46
C ALA A 306 -9.61 46.14 -24.95
N LYS A 307 -8.69 46.49 -24.04
CA LYS A 307 -7.30 46.86 -24.35
C LYS A 307 -6.33 45.68 -24.27
N HIS A 308 -6.50 44.79 -23.29
CA HIS A 308 -5.54 43.73 -22.96
C HIS A 308 -6.05 42.31 -23.22
N GLY A 309 -7.34 42.16 -23.55
CA GLY A 309 -8.02 40.89 -23.71
C GLY A 309 -8.84 40.50 -22.47
N ASP A 310 -9.89 39.73 -22.71
CA ASP A 310 -10.82 39.24 -21.70
C ASP A 310 -10.12 38.42 -20.61
N GLN A 311 -10.55 38.60 -19.34
CA GLN A 311 -9.91 37.95 -18.20
C GLN A 311 -9.96 36.41 -18.28
N LEU A 312 -11.04 35.81 -18.81
CA LEU A 312 -11.15 34.35 -18.95
C LEU A 312 -10.13 33.83 -19.98
N THR A 313 -9.93 34.57 -21.06
CA THR A 313 -8.94 34.25 -22.08
C THR A 313 -7.53 34.34 -21.53
N LEU A 314 -7.21 35.38 -20.75
CA LEU A 314 -5.92 35.52 -20.07
C LEU A 314 -5.69 34.40 -19.05
N LEU A 315 -6.73 34.03 -18.30
CA LEU A 315 -6.67 32.90 -17.36
C LEU A 315 -6.42 31.58 -18.07
N PHE A 316 -7.17 31.30 -19.14
CA PHE A 316 -7.05 30.04 -19.88
C PHE A 316 -5.62 29.86 -20.42
N ARG A 317 -5.07 30.88 -21.06
CA ARG A 317 -3.68 30.85 -21.56
C ARG A 317 -2.66 30.65 -20.43
N PHE A 318 -2.88 31.29 -19.28
CA PHE A 318 -1.99 31.16 -18.15
C PHE A 318 -2.04 29.76 -17.51
N LEU A 319 -3.25 29.19 -17.37
CA LEU A 319 -3.45 27.83 -16.88
C LEU A 319 -2.85 26.79 -17.82
N ASP A 320 -3.05 26.96 -19.14
CA ASP A 320 -2.47 26.09 -20.16
C ASP A 320 -0.94 26.06 -20.04
N ARG A 321 -0.30 27.23 -19.98
CA ARG A 321 1.14 27.34 -19.71
C ARG A 321 1.54 26.68 -18.40
N ALA A 322 0.77 26.89 -17.31
CA ALA A 322 1.09 26.30 -16.01
C ALA A 322 1.06 24.76 -16.02
N LEU A 323 0.16 24.18 -16.82
CA LEU A 323 0.11 22.74 -17.07
C LEU A 323 1.29 22.28 -17.94
N GLU A 324 1.57 22.98 -19.05
CA GLU A 324 2.65 22.63 -19.98
C GLU A 324 4.04 22.61 -19.29
N ILE A 325 4.28 23.51 -18.36
CA ILE A 325 5.56 23.60 -17.63
C ILE A 325 5.59 22.74 -16.35
N GLY A 326 4.53 21.97 -16.08
CA GLY A 326 4.47 21.01 -14.97
C GLY A 326 4.35 21.63 -13.58
N VAL A 327 3.85 22.87 -13.47
CA VAL A 327 3.60 23.51 -12.16
C VAL A 327 2.35 22.94 -11.50
N LEU A 328 1.38 22.54 -12.32
CA LEU A 328 0.19 21.80 -11.92
C LEU A 328 0.35 20.37 -12.45
N ALA A 329 0.88 19.47 -11.62
CA ALA A 329 1.19 18.08 -11.97
C ALA A 329 0.76 17.10 -10.88
#